data_AF-J0WF85-F1
#
_entry.id   AF-J0WF85-F1
#
_cell.length_a   1.000
_cell.length_b   1.000
_cell.length_c   1.000
_cell.angle_alpha   90.00
_cell.angle_beta   90.00
_cell.angle_gamma   90.00
#
_symmetry.space_group_name_H-M   'P 1'
#
loop_
_entity.id
_entity.type
_entity.pdbx_description
1 polymer ?
#
loop_
_entity_poly.entity_id
_entity_poly.type
_entity_poly.pdbx_seq_one_letter_code
_entity_poly.pdbx_strand_id
1 'polypeptide(L)'
;MEDAGESYGVARGKTMKAPDFDKSDYFGAADLRVCQSVFDIVASEAGVEPTSEEGERIAAILVQLYRQGVKEPDSLRIMVEAARGINRPRAA
;
A
#
# COMPACT_ATOMS: atom_id res chain seq x y z
N MET A 1 2.80 -9.46 65.04
CA MET A 1 2.47 -10.40 63.97
C MET A 1 1.39 -9.72 63.16
N GLU A 2 1.50 -9.83 61.83
CA GLU A 2 0.62 -9.26 60.80
C GLU A 2 0.79 -7.75 60.54
N ASP A 3 0.82 -7.25 59.31
CA ASP A 3 1.33 -7.77 58.03
C ASP A 3 1.40 -6.56 57.08
N ALA A 4 2.05 -6.75 55.95
CA ALA A 4 2.46 -5.76 54.96
C ALA A 4 1.33 -4.90 54.37
N GLY A 5 1.72 -3.71 53.90
CA GLY A 5 0.92 -2.81 53.08
C GLY A 5 1.80 -1.98 52.16
N GLU A 6 2.67 -2.64 51.40
CA GLU A 6 3.49 -2.01 50.36
C GLU A 6 2.58 -1.51 49.23
N SER A 7 2.26 -0.21 49.24
CA SER A 7 1.48 0.40 48.17
C SER A 7 2.37 0.62 46.96
N TYR A 8 2.30 -0.30 46.01
CA TYR A 8 2.93 -0.18 44.70
C TYR A 8 2.48 1.11 44.01
N GLY A 9 3.42 2.03 43.80
CA GLY A 9 3.22 3.20 42.98
C GLY A 9 2.94 2.79 41.54
N VAL A 10 1.71 3.03 41.06
CA VAL A 10 1.41 2.94 39.63
C VAL A 10 2.09 4.13 38.95
N ALA A 11 3.29 3.89 38.41
CA ALA A 11 3.90 4.78 37.44
C ALA A 11 2.89 4.98 36.32
N ARG A 12 2.32 6.19 36.23
CA ARG A 12 1.43 6.61 35.14
C ARG A 12 2.15 6.32 33.83
N GLY A 13 1.75 5.25 33.16
CA GLY A 13 2.20 4.94 31.81
C GLY A 13 1.98 6.16 30.95
N LYS A 14 3.05 6.69 30.38
CA LYS A 14 2.99 7.76 29.38
C LYS A 14 2.13 7.21 28.25
N THR A 15 0.89 7.70 28.12
CA THR A 15 0.01 7.33 27.02
C THR A 15 0.75 7.71 25.74
N MET A 16 1.19 6.70 24.98
CA MET A 16 1.67 6.95 23.63
C MET A 16 0.48 7.51 22.87
N LYS A 17 0.56 8.80 22.54
CA LYS A 17 -0.43 9.42 21.67
C LYS A 17 -0.36 8.67 20.34
N ALA A 18 -1.52 8.13 19.91
CA ALA A 18 -1.63 7.53 18.59
C ALA A 18 -1.06 8.54 17.58
N PRO A 19 -0.29 8.11 16.56
CA PRO A 19 0.18 9.02 15.54
C PRO A 19 -1.05 9.74 14.98
N ASP A 20 -1.00 11.07 14.95
CA ASP A 20 -2.02 11.89 14.32
C ASP A 20 -1.89 11.61 12.80
N PHE A 21 -2.49 10.52 12.32
CA PHE A 21 -2.50 10.16 10.89
C PHE A 21 -3.43 11.13 10.17
N ASP A 22 -2.86 11.96 9.29
CA ASP A 22 -3.65 12.79 8.39
C ASP A 22 -4.53 11.89 7.52
N LYS A 23 -5.81 12.26 7.36
CA LYS A 23 -6.73 11.53 6.48
C LYS A 23 -6.26 11.55 5.03
N SER A 24 -5.44 12.51 4.63
CA SER A 24 -4.83 12.56 3.29
C SER A 24 -3.88 11.40 3.00
N ASP A 25 -3.29 10.79 4.04
CA ASP A 25 -2.28 9.75 3.91
C ASP A 25 -2.85 8.33 4.09
N TYR A 26 -4.16 8.24 4.35
CA TYR A 26 -4.84 6.98 4.58
C TYR A 26 -4.96 6.19 3.27
N PHE A 27 -4.27 5.04 3.21
CA PHE A 27 -4.42 4.06 2.13
C PHE A 27 -5.45 3.02 2.56
N GLY A 28 -6.70 3.20 2.12
CA GLY A 28 -7.87 2.48 2.60
C GLY A 28 -8.31 1.32 1.71
N ALA A 29 -9.42 0.68 2.11
CA ALA A 29 -9.98 -0.46 1.37
C ALA A 29 -10.44 -0.11 -0.06
N ALA A 30 -10.83 1.14 -0.33
CA ALA A 30 -11.17 1.57 -1.69
C ALA A 30 -9.92 1.64 -2.57
N ASP A 31 -8.84 2.18 -2.02
CA ASP A 31 -7.55 2.29 -2.69
C ASP A 31 -6.98 0.90 -3.00
N LEU A 32 -7.08 -0.03 -2.05
CA LEU A 32 -6.73 -1.43 -2.24
C LEU A 32 -7.47 -2.05 -3.44
N ARG A 33 -8.77 -1.79 -3.59
CA ARG A 33 -9.56 -2.32 -4.71
C ARG A 33 -9.10 -1.76 -6.05
N VAL A 34 -8.83 -0.45 -6.11
CA VAL A 34 -8.32 0.20 -7.33
C VAL A 34 -6.95 -0.37 -7.70
N CYS A 35 -6.02 -0.40 -6.74
CA CYS A 35 -4.69 -0.93 -6.96
C CYS A 35 -4.75 -2.41 -7.37
N GLN A 36 -5.49 -3.26 -6.67
CA GLN A 36 -5.59 -4.68 -7.03
C GLN A 36 -6.12 -4.87 -8.46
N SER A 37 -7.18 -4.14 -8.83
CA SER A 37 -7.74 -4.24 -10.18
C SER A 37 -6.72 -3.86 -11.26
N VAL A 38 -5.92 -2.82 -11.04
CA VAL A 38 -4.88 -2.41 -12.01
C VAL A 38 -3.73 -3.40 -12.02
N PHE A 39 -3.30 -3.88 -10.84
CA PHE A 39 -2.24 -4.87 -10.70
C PHE A 39 -2.56 -6.15 -11.48
N ASP A 40 -3.78 -6.68 -11.31
CA ASP A 40 -4.21 -7.92 -11.95
C ASP A 40 -4.17 -7.79 -13.49
N ILE A 41 -4.60 -6.64 -14.02
CA ILE A 41 -4.55 -6.35 -15.45
C ILE A 41 -3.11 -6.31 -15.95
N VAL A 42 -2.25 -5.52 -15.31
CA VAL A 42 -0.86 -5.33 -15.75
C VAL A 42 -0.08 -6.65 -15.64
N ALA A 43 -0.22 -7.39 -14.54
CA ALA A 43 0.44 -8.66 -14.34
C ALA A 43 -0.02 -9.70 -15.37
N SER A 44 -1.34 -9.80 -15.61
CA SER A 44 -1.89 -10.71 -16.62
C SER A 44 -1.41 -10.38 -18.03
N GLU A 45 -1.44 -9.10 -18.43
CA GLU A 45 -1.03 -8.68 -19.77
C GLU A 45 0.47 -8.82 -20.00
N ALA A 46 1.27 -8.68 -18.94
CA ALA A 46 2.72 -8.90 -19.00
C ALA A 46 3.12 -10.38 -18.87
N GLY A 47 2.17 -11.29 -18.60
CA GLY A 47 2.47 -12.70 -18.33
C GLY A 47 3.33 -12.89 -17.07
N VAL A 48 3.16 -12.00 -16.09
CA VAL A 48 3.92 -11.98 -14.84
C VAL A 48 3.16 -12.71 -13.74
N GLU A 49 3.82 -13.67 -13.09
CA GLU A 49 3.29 -14.32 -11.89
C GLU A 49 3.20 -13.29 -10.75
N PRO A 50 2.03 -13.09 -10.11
CA PRO A 50 1.83 -12.08 -9.06
C PRO A 50 2.84 -12.09 -7.91
N THR A 51 3.27 -13.27 -7.49
CA THR A 51 4.20 -13.45 -6.36
C THR A 51 5.66 -13.53 -6.79
N SER A 52 5.97 -13.27 -8.06
CA SER A 52 7.35 -13.18 -8.53
C SER A 52 7.98 -11.84 -8.14
N GLU A 53 9.32 -11.76 -8.20
CA GLU A 53 10.04 -10.51 -8.00
C GLU A 53 9.56 -9.41 -8.96
N GLU A 54 9.16 -9.79 -10.18
CA GLU A 54 8.59 -8.85 -11.15
C GLU A 54 7.19 -8.35 -10.73
N GLY A 55 6.35 -9.25 -10.20
CA GLY A 55 5.06 -8.90 -9.62
C GLY A 55 5.22 -7.93 -8.45
N GLU A 56 6.15 -8.20 -7.53
CA GLU A 56 6.45 -7.29 -6.42
C GLU A 56 6.87 -5.89 -6.90
N ARG A 57 7.68 -5.82 -7.96
CA ARG A 57 8.08 -4.54 -8.56
C ARG A 57 6.90 -3.78 -9.16
N ILE A 58 5.99 -4.46 -9.87
CA ILE A 58 4.76 -3.86 -10.39
C ILE A 58 3.93 -3.29 -9.24
N ALA A 59 3.69 -4.07 -8.18
CA ALA A 59 2.92 -3.66 -7.01
C ALA A 59 3.54 -2.44 -6.30
N ALA A 60 4.87 -2.43 -6.14
CA ALA A 60 5.58 -1.33 -5.50
C ALA A 60 5.45 -0.01 -6.28
N ILE A 61 5.58 -0.05 -7.60
CA ILE A 61 5.44 1.14 -8.46
C ILE A 61 3.99 1.64 -8.43
N LEU A 62 3.03 0.72 -8.54
CA LEU A 62 1.60 1.01 -8.50
C LEU A 62 1.20 1.78 -7.22
N VAL A 63 1.58 1.26 -6.05
CA VAL A 63 1.26 1.90 -4.77
C VAL A 63 1.93 3.27 -4.64
N GLN A 64 3.17 3.41 -5.14
CA GLN A 64 3.86 4.70 -5.12
C GLN A 64 3.15 5.75 -5.99
N LEU A 65 2.80 5.42 -7.23
CA LEU A 65 2.06 6.30 -8.14
C LEU A 65 0.69 6.68 -7.56
N TYR A 66 -0.01 5.72 -6.96
CA TYR A 66 -1.29 5.96 -6.33
C TYR A 66 -1.17 6.96 -5.17
N ARG A 67 -0.12 6.86 -4.36
CA ARG A 67 0.16 7.78 -3.25
C ARG A 67 0.61 9.17 -3.72
N GLN A 68 1.19 9.27 -4.92
CA GLN A 68 1.52 10.54 -5.57
C GLN A 68 0.30 11.25 -6.19
N GLY A 69 -0.89 10.63 -6.14
CA GLY A 69 -2.13 11.25 -6.59
C GLY A 69 -2.67 10.71 -7.92
N VAL A 70 -2.04 9.70 -8.51
CA VAL A 70 -2.55 9.03 -9.72
C VAL A 70 -3.67 8.06 -9.31
N LYS A 71 -4.91 8.56 -9.24
CA LYS A 71 -6.07 7.81 -8.74
C LYS A 71 -6.92 7.16 -9.82
N GLU A 72 -6.84 7.67 -11.05
CA GLU A 72 -7.63 7.18 -12.17
C GLU A 72 -7.02 5.86 -12.69
N PRO A 73 -7.78 4.75 -12.74
CA PRO A 73 -7.25 3.42 -13.05
C PRO A 73 -6.49 3.30 -14.37
N ASP A 74 -6.99 3.91 -15.46
CA ASP A 74 -6.34 3.79 -16.78
C ASP A 74 -5.02 4.55 -16.83
N SER A 75 -5.00 5.75 -16.24
CA SER A 75 -3.79 6.57 -16.08
C SER A 75 -2.75 5.83 -15.24
N LEU A 76 -3.19 5.22 -14.14
CA LEU A 76 -2.33 4.46 -13.24
C LEU A 76 -1.70 3.26 -13.95
N ARG A 77 -2.51 2.50 -14.70
CA ARG A 77 -2.07 1.39 -15.54
C ARG A 77 -1.02 1.83 -16.56
N ILE A 78 -1.30 2.87 -17.35
CA ILE A 78 -0.37 3.40 -18.38
C ILE A 78 0.98 3.76 -17.75
N MET A 79 0.97 4.42 -16.60
CA MET A 79 2.20 4.82 -15.93
C MET A 79 2.99 3.63 -15.37
N VAL A 80 2.32 2.61 -14.84
CA VAL A 80 2.97 1.37 -14.39
C VAL A 80 3.58 0.64 -15.59
N GLU A 81 2.83 0.46 -16.68
CA GLU A 81 3.31 -0.19 -17.92
C GLU A 81 4.54 0.53 -18.46
N ALA A 82 4.49 1.87 -18.55
CA ALA A 82 5.61 2.69 -18.99
C ALA A 82 6.83 2.55 -18.07
N ALA A 83 6.64 2.56 -16.75
CA ALA A 83 7.73 2.43 -15.77
C ALA A 83 8.37 1.04 -15.79
N ARG A 84 7.62 0.00 -16.15
CA ARG A 84 8.15 -1.38 -16.32
C ARG A 84 8.74 -1.63 -17.70
N GLY A 85 8.50 -0.77 -18.68
CA GLY A 85 8.85 -1.02 -20.08
C GLY A 85 7.96 -2.08 -20.74
N ILE A 86 6.74 -2.28 -20.23
CA ILE A 86 5.74 -3.18 -20.84
C ILE A 86 5.15 -2.44 -22.04
N ASN A 87 5.75 -2.65 -23.22
CA ASN A 87 5.28 -2.02 -24.44
C ASN A 87 4.28 -2.94 -25.14
N ARG A 88 3.03 -2.51 -25.28
CA ARG A 88 2.07 -3.24 -26.13
C ARG A 88 2.49 -3.11 -27.59
N PRO A 89 2.46 -4.17 -28.40
CA PRO A 89 2.29 -3.99 -29.83
C PRO A 89 0.91 -3.32 -30.03
N ARG A 90 0.90 -2.13 -30.66
CA ARG A 90 -0.34 -1.49 -31.11
C ARG A 90 -1.08 -2.51 -31.98
N ALA A 91 -2.27 -2.93 -31.57
CA ALA A 91 -3.13 -3.74 -32.42
C ALA A 91 -3.32 -2.99 -33.75
N ALA A 92 -2.94 -3.66 -34.85
CA ALA A 92 -3.02 -3.13 -36.20
C ALA A 92 -4.47 -3.01 -36.66
#